data_AF-A0A7X3S7E9-F1
#
_entry.id   AF-A0A7X3S7E9-F1
#
_cell.length_a   1.000
_cell.length_b   1.000
_cell.length_c   1.000
_cell.angle_alpha   90.00
_cell.angle_beta   90.00
_cell.angle_gamma   90.00
#
_symmetry.space_group_name_H-M   'P 1'
#
loop_
_entity.id
_entity.type
_entity.pdbx_description
1 polymer ?
#
loop_
_entity_poly.entity_id
_entity_poly.type
_entity_poly.pdbx_seq_one_letter_code
_entity_poly.pdbx_strand_id
1 'polypeptide(L)' 'MSELTLKANIDRPDDFYADLLAAHEGLPKAQSDALNARLILVLANQVGDREVLKDALAAAKQAMHRDPARS' A
#
# COMPACT_ATOMS: atom_id res chain seq x y z
N MET A 1 6.10 8.15 -18.94
CA MET A 1 6.78 7.24 -17.99
C MET A 1 6.61 7.87 -16.63
N SER A 2 5.79 7.28 -15.78
CA SER A 2 5.63 7.76 -14.41
C SER A 2 6.69 7.08 -13.56
N GLU A 3 7.43 7.83 -12.74
CA GLU A 3 8.43 7.27 -11.83
C GLU A 3 7.79 6.90 -10.49
N LEU A 4 8.25 5.82 -9.86
CA LEU A 4 7.80 5.42 -8.53
C LEU A 4 8.18 6.50 -7.51
N THR A 5 7.17 7.13 -6.90
CA THR A 5 7.39 8.08 -5.81
C THR A 5 7.26 7.37 -4.46
N LEU A 6 8.39 7.25 -3.75
CA LEU A 6 8.46 6.65 -2.41
C LEU A 6 8.29 7.67 -1.26
N LYS A 7 8.11 8.95 -1.59
CA LYS A 7 7.80 10.01 -0.62
C LYS A 7 6.28 10.18 -0.52
N ALA A 8 5.80 10.73 0.60
CA ALA A 8 4.39 11.08 0.74
C ALA A 8 3.96 11.96 -0.43
N ASN A 9 3.13 11.40 -1.31
CA ASN A 9 2.70 12.01 -2.57
C ASN A 9 1.23 12.44 -2.53
N ILE A 10 0.59 12.30 -1.37
CA ILE A 10 -0.79 12.70 -1.11
C ILE A 10 -0.80 13.80 -0.05
N ASP A 11 -1.68 14.77 -0.21
CA ASP A 11 -1.96 15.74 0.84
C ASP A 11 -2.54 15.00 2.05
N ARG A 12 -2.01 15.33 3.24
CA ARG A 12 -2.47 14.79 4.53
C ARG A 12 -2.42 13.25 4.59
N PRO A 13 -1.23 12.63 4.54
CA PRO A 13 -1.09 11.17 4.61
C PRO A 13 -1.72 10.55 5.86
N ASP A 14 -1.78 11.30 6.96
CA ASP A 14 -2.40 10.87 8.22
C ASP A 14 -3.92 10.66 8.09
N ASP A 15 -4.61 11.48 7.28
CA ASP A 15 -6.04 11.35 7.05
C ASP A 15 -6.36 10.05 6.30
N PHE A 16 -5.61 9.76 5.25
CA PHE A 16 -5.78 8.53 4.50
C PHE A 16 -5.50 7.30 5.38
N TYR A 17 -4.51 7.39 6.27
CA TYR A 17 -4.23 6.31 7.22
C TYR A 17 -5.39 6.12 8.22
N ALA A 18 -6.01 7.21 8.69
CA ALA A 18 -7.20 7.15 9.54
C ALA A 18 -8.39 6.50 8.81
N ASP A 19 -8.65 6.91 7.57
CA ASP A 19 -9.71 6.32 6.73
C ASP A 19 -9.48 4.83 6.47
N LEU A 20 -8.23 4.45 6.22
CA LEU A 20 -7.85 3.05 6.04
C LEU A 20 -8.10 2.24 7.33
N LEU A 21 -7.67 2.76 8.48
CA LEU A 21 -7.89 2.10 9.77
C LEU A 21 -9.38 1.94 10.08
N ALA A 22 -10.18 2.99 9.85
CA ALA A 22 -11.62 2.96 10.02
C ALA A 22 -12.28 1.91 9.10
N ALA A 23 -11.79 1.76 7.87
CA ALA A 23 -12.29 0.73 6.94
C ALA A 23 -12.00 -0.70 7.42
N HIS A 24 -10.99 -0.89 8.28
CA HIS A 24 -10.66 -2.18 8.90
C HIS A 24 -11.34 -2.40 10.25
N GLU A 25 -11.94 -1.37 10.85
CA GLU A 25 -12.55 -1.45 12.17
C GLU A 25 -13.71 -2.46 12.19
N GLY A 26 -13.71 -3.35 13.18
CA GLY A 26 -14.71 -4.41 13.31
C GLY A 26 -14.56 -5.59 12.35
N LEU A 27 -13.58 -5.56 11.42
CA LEU A 27 -13.35 -6.69 10.52
C LEU A 27 -12.42 -7.75 11.14
N PRO A 28 -12.75 -9.05 11.01
CA PRO A 28 -11.80 -10.10 11.34
C PRO A 28 -10.61 -10.09 10.36
N LYS A 29 -9.47 -10.62 10.80
CA LYS A 29 -8.21 -10.58 10.03
C LYS A 29 -8.38 -11.04 8.57
N ALA A 30 -9.09 -12.13 8.33
CA ALA A 30 -9.30 -12.66 6.97
C ALA A 30 -10.06 -11.68 6.06
N GLN A 31 -11.02 -10.93 6.61
CA GLN A 31 -11.76 -9.91 5.85
C GLN A 31 -10.91 -8.64 5.66
N SER A 32 -10.12 -8.27 6.66
CA SER A 32 -9.13 -7.20 6.55
C SER A 32 -8.09 -7.48 5.46
N ASP A 33 -7.57 -8.71 5.39
CA ASP A 33 -6.64 -9.15 4.34
C ASP A 33 -7.32 -9.09 2.94
N ALA A 34 -8.60 -9.50 2.85
CA ALA A 34 -9.36 -9.43 1.61
C ALA A 34 -9.63 -7.98 1.16
N LEU A 35 -9.94 -7.07 2.10
CA LEU A 35 -10.10 -5.65 1.83
C LEU A 35 -8.80 -5.05 1.28
N ASN A 36 -7.66 -5.37 1.92
CA ASN A 36 -6.34 -4.93 1.46
C ASN A 36 -6.01 -5.43 0.04
N ALA A 37 -6.27 -6.71 -0.24
CA ALA A 37 -6.06 -7.24 -1.58
C ALA A 37 -6.90 -6.52 -2.64
N ARG A 38 -8.17 -6.21 -2.31
CA ARG A 38 -9.07 -5.46 -3.20
C ARG A 38 -8.58 -4.03 -3.42
N LEU A 39 -8.15 -3.35 -2.35
CA LEU A 39 -7.61 -1.99 -2.42
C LEU A 39 -6.36 -1.93 -3.31
N ILE A 40 -5.43 -2.88 -3.15
CA ILE A 40 -4.22 -2.98 -4.00
C ILE A 40 -4.60 -3.11 -5.48
N LEU A 41 -5.60 -3.92 -5.82
CA LEU A 41 -6.05 -4.07 -7.21
C LEU A 41 -6.66 -2.78 -7.77
N VAL A 42 -7.44 -2.05 -6.98
CA VAL A 42 -8.02 -0.76 -7.39
C VAL A 42 -6.92 0.26 -7.63
N LEU A 43 -5.94 0.37 -6.71
CA LEU A 43 -4.80 1.27 -6.86
C LEU A 43 -3.91 0.88 -8.05
N ALA A 44 -3.72 -0.43 -8.28
CA ALA A 44 -2.96 -0.90 -9.44
C ALA A 44 -3.62 -0.49 -10.76
N ASN A 45 -4.94 -0.58 -10.84
CA ASN A 45 -5.69 -0.10 -12.01
C ASN A 45 -5.57 1.42 -12.18
N GLN A 46 -5.58 2.18 -11.07
CA GLN A 46 -5.41 3.64 -11.10
C GLN A 46 -4.00 4.05 -11.58
N VAL A 47 -2.97 3.29 -11.22
CA VAL A 47 -1.59 3.51 -11.67
C VAL A 47 -1.43 3.20 -13.16
N GLY A 48 -2.02 2.11 -13.65
CA GLY A 48 -2.07 1.77 -15.08
C GLY A 48 -0.73 1.41 -15.75
N ASP A 49 0.39 1.52 -15.05
CA ASP A 49 1.74 1.25 -15.55
C ASP A 49 2.36 0.03 -14.85
N ARG A 50 2.65 -1.01 -15.63
CA ARG A 50 3.20 -2.28 -15.13
C ARG A 50 4.60 -2.15 -14.55
N GLU A 51 5.45 -1.28 -15.10
CA GLU A 51 6.82 -1.15 -14.61
C GLU A 51 6.83 -0.40 -13.27
N VAL A 52 5.98 0.62 -13.11
CA VAL A 52 5.76 1.28 -11.80
C VAL A 52 5.27 0.29 -10.75
N LEU A 53 4.35 -0.61 -11.11
CA LEU A 53 3.85 -1.64 -10.18
C LEU A 53 4.92 -2.66 -9.78
N LYS A 54 5.81 -3.04 -10.70
CA LYS A 54 6.97 -3.90 -10.38
C LYS A 54 7.92 -3.22 -9.41
N ASP A 55 8.24 -1.95 -9.64
CA ASP A 55 9.12 -1.19 -8.76
C ASP A 55 8.49 -1.02 -7.38
N ALA A 56 7.17 -0.77 -7.30
CA ALA A 56 6.43 -0.70 -6.05
C ALA A 56 6.51 -2.03 -5.25
N LEU A 57 6.37 -3.18 -5.92
CA LEU A 57 6.52 -4.49 -5.29
C LEU A 57 7.95 -4.73 -4.79
N ALA A 58 8.96 -4.33 -5.56
CA ALA A 58 10.35 -4.45 -5.14
C ALA A 58 10.65 -3.58 -3.91
N ALA A 59 10.17 -2.33 -3.90
CA ALA A 59 10.31 -1.41 -2.78
C ALA A 59 9.61 -1.94 -1.51
N ALA A 60 8.38 -2.44 -1.64
CA ALA A 60 7.64 -3.01 -0.50
C ALA A 60 8.38 -4.23 0.10
N LYS A 61 8.93 -5.11 -0.72
CA LYS A 61 9.75 -6.24 -0.26
C LYS A 61 11.01 -5.78 0.48
N GLN A 62 11.70 -4.76 -0.03
CA GLN A 62 12.90 -4.21 0.61
C GLN A 62 12.57 -3.58 1.98
N ALA A 63 11.46 -2.85 2.08
CA ALA A 63 11.02 -2.25 3.35
C ALA A 63 10.77 -3.31 4.44
N MET A 64 10.19 -4.46 4.09
CA MET A 64 10.00 -5.57 5.03
C MET A 64 11.32 -6.18 5.55
N HIS A 65 12.39 -6.16 4.75
CA HIS A 65 13.70 -6.69 5.15
C HIS A 65 14.53 -5.68 5.94
N ARG A 66 14.20 -4.39 5.86
CA ARG A 66 14.91 -3.31 6.55
C ARG A 66 14.34 -2.99 7.92
N ASP A 67 13.28 -3.68 8.34
CA ASP A 67 12.63 -3.48 9.63
C ASP A 67 13.46 -4.19 10.74
N PRO A 68 14.17 -3.45 11.61
CA PRO A 68 15.07 -4.03 12.62
C PRO A 68 14.34 -4.86 13.68
N ALA A 69 13.01 -4.85 13.71
CA ALA A 69 12.20 -5.68 14.60
C ALA A 69 12.00 -7.13 14.09
N ARG A 70 12.50 -7.49 12.91
CA ARG A 70 12.37 -8.83 12.29
C ARG A 70 13.69 -9.54 11.96
N SER A 71 14.84 -9.00 12.33
CA SER A 71 16.15 -9.67 12.19
C SER A 71 16.64 -10.27 13.49
#